data_AF-A0A5N4AYD2-F1
#
_entry.id   AF-A0A5N4AYD2-F1
#
_cell.length_a   1.000
_cell.length_b   1.000
_cell.length_c   1.000
_cell.angle_alpha   90.00
_cell.angle_beta   90.00
_cell.angle_gamma   90.00
#
_symmetry.space_group_name_H-M   'P 1'
#
loop_
_entity.id
_entity.type
_entity.pdbx_description
1 polymer ?
#
loop_
_entity_poly.entity_id
_entity_poly.type
_entity_poly.pdbx_seq_one_letter_code
_entity_poly.pdbx_strand_id
1 'polypeptide(L)'
;MNIYERSSEPGNPLTNESTDSLVKKYFTFGFQQKEILAFLQLLHGVSISPRTLRRVLSRLRLYRRKNYSPIQNIVNFIEMEIQKSGQLHGYKWMHLRCLQNNLIVTQDVVRHLLRLLDPQGVEIRKRKRLRRRQYLNKGPNFLWHVDSYDKLKPYGICINGCIDGFSRHIIWLRVGSTSSDPKVIGGYYLDVVKEIGGCPLTVRCDMGNENKTLEHLQVTLNEVFKDGTCRRPPFIVGKSTHNQRIEAWWGVLRKHSAQFWMNLFQTLKEDNLFDGSFLDKSLIQFCFANLIQRDMDQVILEWNVHRISRSRNSISPTGKPAIMFEMPSLYNADNYLIPVPSFATDEMSIHCAYNSYPCDKDFYDLCNILISENMYSIVVDPYAAVNLYTNLRHDLLDIFAN
;
A
#
# COMPACT_ATOMS: atom_id res chain seq x y z
N MET A 1 0.57 -7.93 -34.06
CA MET A 1 1.20 -7.64 -35.36
C MET A 1 2.36 -6.69 -35.09
N ASN A 2 3.59 -7.19 -35.13
CA ASN A 2 4.77 -6.41 -34.80
C ASN A 2 5.13 -5.49 -35.97
N ILE A 3 5.39 -4.20 -35.71
CA ILE A 3 5.84 -3.24 -36.74
C ILE A 3 7.32 -3.51 -37.09
N TYR A 4 8.03 -4.23 -36.21
CA TYR A 4 9.48 -4.46 -36.27
C TYR A 4 9.86 -5.94 -36.39
N GLU A 5 9.13 -6.76 -37.13
CA GLU A 5 9.77 -7.99 -37.65
C GLU A 5 10.90 -7.57 -38.61
N ARG A 6 12.06 -7.26 -38.03
CA ARG A 6 13.34 -7.30 -38.74
C ARG A 6 13.57 -8.78 -39.02
N SER A 7 13.54 -9.16 -40.28
CA SER A 7 14.23 -10.34 -40.77
C SER A 7 15.71 -10.18 -40.45
N SER A 8 16.11 -10.61 -39.26
CA SER A 8 17.51 -10.76 -38.88
C SER A 8 18.06 -11.98 -39.60
N GLU A 9 18.65 -11.75 -40.78
CA GLU A 9 19.88 -12.41 -41.27
C GLU A 9 20.19 -11.92 -42.71
N PRO A 10 21.41 -11.43 -42.99
CA PRO A 10 21.83 -11.08 -44.34
C PRO A 10 22.13 -12.38 -45.11
N GLY A 11 21.12 -12.95 -45.77
CA GLY A 11 21.33 -14.14 -46.59
C GLY A 11 20.11 -15.02 -46.89
N ASN A 12 18.90 -14.70 -46.41
CA ASN A 12 17.73 -15.54 -46.69
C ASN A 12 16.84 -14.94 -47.80
N PRO A 13 16.71 -15.58 -48.98
CA PRO A 13 15.80 -15.13 -50.03
C PRO A 13 14.34 -15.40 -49.64
N LEU A 14 13.50 -14.36 -49.74
CA LEU A 14 12.05 -14.45 -49.96
C LEU A 14 11.16 -14.93 -48.79
N THR A 15 10.82 -14.01 -47.87
CA THR A 15 9.39 -13.82 -47.57
C THR A 15 8.87 -12.75 -48.53
N ASN A 16 8.48 -13.17 -49.73
CA ASN A 16 7.99 -12.28 -50.78
C ASN A 16 6.55 -11.82 -50.44
N GLU A 17 6.38 -11.04 -49.35
CA GLU A 17 5.12 -10.33 -49.12
C GLU A 17 4.90 -9.40 -50.32
N SER A 18 3.84 -9.65 -51.08
CA SER A 18 3.54 -8.83 -52.26
C SER A 18 3.41 -7.35 -51.86
N THR A 19 3.80 -6.43 -52.74
CA THR A 19 3.65 -5.00 -52.50
C THR A 19 2.23 -4.63 -52.06
N ASP A 20 1.23 -5.33 -52.58
CA ASP A 20 -0.17 -5.18 -52.19
C ASP A 20 -0.44 -5.58 -50.74
N SER A 21 0.16 -6.67 -50.25
CA SER A 21 0.07 -7.11 -48.84
C SER A 21 0.68 -6.06 -47.91
N LEU A 22 1.86 -5.55 -48.25
CA LEU A 22 2.54 -4.51 -47.48
C LEU A 22 1.74 -3.21 -47.45
N VAL A 23 1.21 -2.77 -48.61
CA VAL A 23 0.34 -1.59 -48.70
C VAL A 23 -0.91 -1.78 -47.83
N LYS A 24 -1.54 -2.96 -47.86
CA LYS A 24 -2.71 -3.27 -47.02
C LYS A 24 -2.35 -3.22 -45.53
N LYS A 25 -1.25 -3.84 -45.12
CA LYS A 25 -0.75 -3.85 -43.73
C LYS A 25 -0.54 -2.44 -43.19
N TYR A 26 0.23 -1.61 -43.89
CA TYR A 26 0.48 -0.23 -43.45
C TYR A 26 -0.75 0.65 -43.51
N PHE A 27 -1.64 0.41 -44.48
CA PHE A 27 -2.92 1.08 -44.52
C PHE A 27 -3.78 0.78 -43.28
N THR A 28 -3.86 -0.49 -42.87
CA THR A 28 -4.58 -0.94 -41.66
C THR A 28 -3.94 -0.40 -40.38
N PHE A 29 -2.63 -0.20 -40.34
CA PHE A 29 -1.96 0.48 -39.21
C PHE A 29 -2.31 1.97 -39.08
N GLY A 30 -2.95 2.57 -40.09
CA GLY A 30 -3.37 3.97 -40.09
C GLY A 30 -2.40 4.94 -40.77
N PHE A 31 -1.33 4.45 -41.39
CA PHE A 31 -0.24 5.28 -41.94
C PHE A 31 -0.70 6.14 -43.12
N GLN A 32 -0.42 7.44 -43.12
CA GLN A 32 -0.64 8.32 -44.26
C GLN A 32 0.10 7.83 -45.50
N GLN A 33 -0.36 8.21 -46.70
CA GLN A 33 0.25 7.74 -47.95
C GLN A 33 1.76 8.02 -48.02
N LYS A 34 2.21 9.17 -47.51
CA LYS A 34 3.65 9.50 -47.43
C LYS A 34 4.42 8.54 -46.52
N GLU A 35 3.82 8.15 -45.40
CA GLU A 35 4.40 7.21 -44.44
C GLU A 35 4.45 5.79 -45.03
N ILE A 36 3.39 5.35 -45.72
CA ILE A 36 3.37 4.06 -46.44
C ILE A 36 4.52 4.00 -47.45
N LEU A 37 4.72 5.07 -48.25
CA LEU A 37 5.83 5.13 -49.21
C LEU A 37 7.19 5.03 -48.52
N ALA A 38 7.40 5.78 -47.44
CA ALA A 38 8.65 5.76 -46.69
C ALA A 38 8.93 4.37 -46.09
N PHE A 39 7.92 3.71 -45.51
CA PHE A 39 8.08 2.38 -44.93
C PHE A 39 8.33 1.30 -46.00
N LEU A 40 7.66 1.38 -47.16
CA LEU A 40 7.94 0.49 -48.29
C LEU A 40 9.38 0.62 -48.77
N GLN A 41 9.89 1.85 -48.89
CA GLN A 41 11.25 2.09 -49.36
C GLN A 41 12.30 1.68 -48.31
N LEU A 42 12.15 2.13 -47.06
CA LEU A 42 13.19 1.97 -46.03
C LEU A 42 13.28 0.55 -45.45
N LEU A 43 12.14 -0.16 -45.33
CA LEU A 43 12.13 -1.50 -44.71
C LEU A 43 12.04 -2.64 -45.70
N HIS A 44 11.50 -2.40 -46.90
CA HIS A 44 11.24 -3.47 -47.89
C HIS A 44 11.97 -3.25 -49.21
N GLY A 45 12.72 -2.15 -49.38
CA GLY A 45 13.40 -1.82 -50.63
C GLY A 45 12.45 -1.55 -51.80
N VAL A 46 11.14 -1.38 -51.54
CA VAL A 46 10.12 -1.20 -52.59
C VAL A 46 9.89 0.29 -52.82
N SER A 47 10.39 0.80 -53.95
CA SER A 47 10.14 2.18 -54.38
C SER A 47 8.98 2.25 -55.36
N ILE A 48 7.87 2.90 -54.97
CA ILE A 48 6.72 3.13 -55.84
C ILE A 48 6.34 4.61 -55.83
N SER A 49 5.82 5.11 -56.96
CA SER A 49 5.34 6.49 -57.02
C SER A 49 4.05 6.69 -56.20
N PRO A 50 3.75 7.92 -55.71
CA PRO A 50 2.46 8.24 -55.09
C PRO A 50 1.25 7.93 -55.98
N ARG A 51 1.43 7.99 -57.31
CA ARG A 51 0.37 7.63 -58.27
C ARG A 51 0.14 6.12 -58.28
N THR A 52 1.20 5.33 -58.24
CA THR A 52 1.15 3.86 -58.15
C THR A 52 0.49 3.43 -56.84
N LEU A 53 0.88 4.02 -55.70
CA LEU A 53 0.25 3.74 -54.41
C LEU A 53 -1.26 4.01 -54.43
N ARG A 54 -1.69 5.15 -54.99
CA ARG A 54 -3.13 5.48 -55.12
C ARG A 54 -3.88 4.45 -55.98
N ARG A 55 -3.27 3.96 -57.07
CA ARG A 55 -3.85 2.89 -57.90
C ARG A 55 -3.99 1.58 -57.13
N VAL A 56 -2.96 1.18 -56.38
CA VAL A 56 -2.99 -0.03 -55.54
C VAL A 56 -4.07 0.07 -54.48
N LEU A 57 -4.14 1.19 -53.74
CA LEU A 57 -5.20 1.43 -52.74
C LEU A 57 -6.60 1.35 -53.36
N SER A 58 -6.80 1.93 -54.56
CA SER A 58 -8.08 1.86 -55.27
C SER A 58 -8.42 0.44 -55.71
N ARG A 59 -7.45 -0.30 -56.26
CA ARG A 59 -7.62 -1.70 -56.68
C ARG A 59 -8.00 -2.60 -55.50
N LEU A 60 -7.34 -2.40 -54.36
CA LEU A 60 -7.60 -3.12 -53.11
C LEU A 60 -8.85 -2.61 -52.35
N ARG A 61 -9.55 -1.60 -52.90
CA ARG A 61 -10.72 -0.94 -52.29
C ARG A 61 -10.45 -0.38 -50.87
N LEU A 62 -9.21 0.05 -50.62
CA LEU A 62 -8.76 0.60 -49.34
C LEU A 62 -9.03 2.12 -49.29
N TYR A 63 -10.17 2.49 -48.73
CA TYR A 63 -10.59 3.89 -48.60
C TYR A 63 -10.76 4.29 -47.14
N ARG A 64 -10.37 5.53 -46.80
CA ARG A 64 -10.54 6.06 -45.42
C ARG A 64 -11.81 6.86 -45.19
N ARG A 65 -12.41 7.36 -46.27
CA ARG A 65 -13.54 8.31 -46.26
C ARG A 65 -14.65 7.92 -47.24
N LYS A 66 -14.69 6.64 -47.63
CA LYS A 66 -15.71 6.04 -48.48
C LYS A 66 -16.06 4.68 -47.89
N ASN A 67 -17.26 4.17 -48.19
CA ASN A 67 -17.73 2.87 -47.72
C ASN A 67 -17.69 2.75 -46.19
N TYR A 68 -18.30 3.71 -45.49
CA TYR A 68 -18.37 3.69 -44.03
C TYR A 68 -19.02 2.39 -43.54
N SER A 69 -18.46 1.82 -42.48
CA SER A 69 -19.01 0.62 -41.87
C SER A 69 -20.38 0.90 -41.24
N PRO A 70 -21.30 -0.08 -41.19
CA PRO A 70 -22.59 0.07 -40.52
C PRO A 70 -22.40 0.52 -39.08
N ILE A 71 -23.23 1.47 -38.64
CA ILE A 71 -23.10 2.09 -37.31
C ILE A 71 -23.17 1.06 -36.18
N GLN A 72 -24.00 0.03 -36.34
CA GLN A 72 -24.15 -1.04 -35.36
C GLN A 72 -22.85 -1.80 -35.11
N ASN A 73 -22.07 -2.07 -36.17
CA ASN A 73 -20.79 -2.77 -36.04
C ASN A 73 -19.77 -1.93 -35.26
N ILE A 74 -19.81 -0.61 -35.44
CA ILE A 74 -18.96 0.34 -34.73
C ILE A 74 -19.36 0.41 -33.25
N VAL A 75 -20.66 0.46 -32.97
CA VAL A 75 -21.21 0.45 -31.59
C VAL A 75 -20.77 -0.82 -30.86
N ASN A 76 -21.05 -2.00 -31.43
CA ASN A 76 -20.69 -3.28 -30.83
C ASN A 76 -19.18 -3.39 -30.56
N PHE A 77 -18.35 -2.93 -31.50
CA PHE A 77 -16.91 -2.90 -31.32
C PHE A 77 -16.49 -1.99 -30.17
N ILE A 78 -17.01 -0.75 -30.12
CA ILE A 78 -16.69 0.20 -29.05
C ILE A 78 -17.15 -0.33 -27.69
N GLU A 79 -18.33 -0.92 -27.59
CA GLU A 79 -18.85 -1.53 -26.35
C GLU A 79 -17.92 -2.64 -25.84
N MET A 80 -17.53 -3.58 -26.70
CA MET A 80 -16.57 -4.64 -26.34
C MET A 80 -15.22 -4.09 -25.88
N GLU A 81 -14.74 -3.01 -26.49
CA GLU A 81 -13.47 -2.38 -26.16
C GLU A 81 -13.52 -1.62 -24.82
N ILE A 82 -14.66 -0.98 -24.51
CA ILE A 82 -14.90 -0.32 -23.23
C ILE A 82 -14.92 -1.34 -22.07
N GLN A 83 -15.35 -2.58 -22.30
CA GLN A 83 -15.27 -3.62 -21.27
C GLN A 83 -13.84 -4.10 -20.97
N LYS A 84 -12.84 -3.65 -21.74
CA LYS A 84 -11.43 -4.06 -21.64
C LYS A 84 -10.53 -2.86 -21.36
N SER A 85 -9.27 -2.92 -21.79
CA SER A 85 -8.31 -1.80 -21.70
C SER A 85 -8.70 -0.60 -22.55
N GLY A 86 -9.58 -0.78 -23.56
CA GLY A 86 -10.08 0.29 -24.42
C GLY A 86 -10.85 1.38 -23.67
N GLN A 87 -11.34 1.10 -22.45
CA GLN A 87 -11.93 2.10 -21.56
C GLN A 87 -11.00 3.28 -21.24
N LEU A 88 -9.67 3.11 -21.37
CA LEU A 88 -8.71 4.17 -21.11
C LEU A 88 -8.47 5.06 -22.34
N HIS A 89 -8.88 4.61 -23.53
CA HIS A 89 -8.61 5.29 -24.78
C HIS A 89 -9.53 6.49 -24.99
N GLY A 90 -8.94 7.64 -25.31
CA GLY A 90 -9.69 8.78 -25.86
C GLY A 90 -10.19 8.50 -27.27
N TYR A 91 -11.12 9.32 -27.76
CA TYR A 91 -11.75 9.12 -29.07
C TYR A 91 -10.77 9.03 -30.26
N LYS A 92 -9.61 9.70 -30.19
CA LYS A 92 -8.54 9.57 -31.21
C LYS A 92 -7.94 8.16 -31.25
N TRP A 93 -7.65 7.60 -30.08
CA TRP A 93 -7.10 6.25 -29.96
C TRP A 93 -8.14 5.18 -30.28
N MET A 94 -9.39 5.38 -29.85
CA MET A 94 -10.49 4.49 -30.21
C MET A 94 -10.75 4.51 -31.72
N HIS A 95 -10.67 5.67 -32.36
CA HIS A 95 -10.77 5.80 -33.81
C HIS A 95 -9.68 5.02 -34.54
N LEU A 96 -8.42 5.10 -34.07
CA LEU A 96 -7.33 4.28 -34.61
C LEU A 96 -7.60 2.78 -34.43
N ARG A 97 -8.12 2.34 -33.27
CA ARG A 97 -8.51 0.94 -33.04
C ARG A 97 -9.60 0.47 -34.00
N CYS A 98 -10.60 1.31 -34.29
CA CYS A 98 -11.61 1.00 -35.31
C CYS A 98 -10.94 0.76 -36.67
N LEU A 99 -10.04 1.64 -37.10
CA LEU A 99 -9.33 1.50 -38.38
C LEU A 99 -8.47 0.21 -38.43
N GLN A 100 -7.76 -0.09 -37.34
CA GLN A 100 -6.93 -1.31 -37.23
C GLN A 100 -7.75 -2.60 -37.23
N ASN A 101 -9.05 -2.53 -36.91
CA ASN A 101 -10.00 -3.64 -37.00
C ASN A 101 -10.88 -3.56 -38.27
N ASN A 102 -10.40 -2.86 -39.31
CA ASN A 102 -11.07 -2.70 -40.61
C ASN A 102 -12.45 -2.01 -40.55
N LEU A 103 -12.71 -1.21 -39.51
CA LEU A 103 -13.92 -0.40 -39.39
C LEU A 103 -13.64 1.02 -39.90
N ILE A 104 -14.34 1.40 -40.97
CA ILE A 104 -14.21 2.72 -41.59
C ILE A 104 -15.24 3.65 -40.93
N VAL A 105 -14.74 4.58 -40.11
CA VAL A 105 -15.55 5.53 -39.36
C VAL A 105 -14.84 6.88 -39.24
N THR A 106 -15.59 7.97 -39.12
CA THR A 106 -15.01 9.28 -38.84
C THR A 106 -14.71 9.45 -37.35
N GLN A 107 -13.70 10.25 -37.04
CA GLN A 107 -13.31 10.55 -35.66
C GLN A 107 -14.45 11.21 -34.87
N ASP A 108 -15.29 12.03 -35.53
CA ASP A 108 -16.44 12.66 -34.88
C ASP A 108 -17.53 11.66 -34.52
N VAL A 109 -17.82 10.66 -35.37
CA VAL A 109 -18.78 9.61 -35.03
C VAL A 109 -18.30 8.84 -33.79
N VAL A 110 -17.03 8.43 -33.75
CA VAL A 110 -16.43 7.76 -32.56
C VAL A 110 -16.53 8.66 -31.32
N ARG A 111 -16.30 9.96 -31.45
CA ARG A 111 -16.41 10.92 -30.35
C ARG A 111 -17.83 10.98 -29.78
N HIS A 112 -18.86 11.01 -30.64
CA HIS A 112 -20.26 11.03 -30.20
C HIS A 112 -20.68 9.68 -29.60
N LEU A 113 -20.33 8.57 -30.24
CA LEU A 113 -20.62 7.23 -29.72
C LEU A 113 -19.99 7.01 -28.34
N LEU A 114 -18.73 7.40 -28.12
CA LEU A 114 -18.11 7.30 -26.80
C LEU A 114 -18.81 8.16 -25.73
N ARG A 115 -19.36 9.33 -26.09
CA ARG A 115 -20.15 10.15 -25.16
C ARG A 115 -21.48 9.50 -24.80
N LEU A 116 -22.08 8.75 -25.72
CA LEU A 116 -23.35 8.05 -25.50
C LEU A 116 -23.14 6.74 -24.71
N LEU A 117 -22.15 5.95 -25.10
CA LEU A 117 -21.89 4.62 -24.54
C LEU A 117 -21.12 4.67 -23.20
N ASP A 118 -20.25 5.67 -23.01
CA ASP A 118 -19.43 5.83 -21.81
C ASP A 118 -19.31 7.31 -21.39
N PRO A 119 -20.45 7.97 -21.04
CA PRO A 119 -20.46 9.37 -20.64
C PRO A 119 -19.56 9.63 -19.42
N GLN A 120 -19.57 8.72 -18.45
CA GLN A 120 -18.76 8.81 -17.25
C GLN A 120 -17.26 8.70 -17.57
N GLY A 121 -16.85 7.69 -18.35
CA GLY A 121 -15.44 7.54 -18.72
C GLY A 121 -14.94 8.68 -19.62
N VAL A 122 -15.78 9.27 -20.47
CA VAL A 122 -15.42 10.50 -21.20
C VAL A 122 -15.12 11.64 -20.23
N GLU A 123 -15.96 11.85 -19.22
CA GLU A 123 -15.76 12.91 -18.24
C GLU A 123 -14.51 12.66 -17.37
N ILE A 124 -14.28 11.39 -17.00
CA ILE A 124 -13.06 10.97 -16.31
C ILE A 124 -11.81 11.27 -17.16
N ARG A 125 -11.81 10.90 -18.45
CA ARG A 125 -10.67 11.12 -19.36
C ARG A 125 -10.41 12.61 -19.61
N LYS A 126 -11.45 13.45 -19.70
CA LYS A 126 -11.30 14.91 -19.85
C LYS A 126 -10.50 15.54 -18.71
N ARG A 127 -10.57 14.98 -17.50
CA ARG A 127 -9.82 15.48 -16.32
C ARG A 127 -8.30 15.30 -16.46
N LYS A 128 -7.82 14.50 -17.42
CA LYS A 128 -6.38 14.22 -17.66
C LYS A 128 -5.60 13.81 -16.41
N ARG A 129 -6.19 12.98 -15.53
CA ARG A 129 -5.57 12.52 -14.29
C ARG A 129 -5.50 11.00 -14.26
N LEU A 130 -4.39 10.47 -13.75
CA LEU A 130 -4.20 9.04 -13.53
C LEU A 130 -5.25 8.54 -12.51
N ARG A 131 -5.99 7.50 -12.86
CA ARG A 131 -6.89 6.80 -11.93
C ARG A 131 -6.04 5.98 -10.96
N ARG A 132 -5.79 6.49 -9.76
CA ARG A 132 -5.28 5.67 -8.65
C ARG A 132 -6.46 4.85 -8.09
N ARG A 133 -6.23 3.59 -7.72
CA ARG A 133 -7.25 2.75 -7.06
C ARG A 133 -7.86 3.54 -5.91
N GLN A 134 -9.18 3.65 -5.88
CA GLN A 134 -9.86 4.31 -4.77
C GLN A 134 -9.78 3.40 -3.56
N TYR A 135 -8.95 3.78 -2.59
CA TYR A 135 -8.93 3.15 -1.29
C TYR A 135 -10.20 3.60 -0.54
N LEU A 136 -11.19 2.70 -0.45
CA LEU A 136 -12.49 2.98 0.15
C LEU A 136 -12.77 1.97 1.27
N ASN A 137 -12.90 2.48 2.49
CA ASN A 137 -13.45 1.75 3.64
C ASN A 137 -14.80 2.39 3.97
N LYS A 138 -15.78 1.56 4.35
CA LYS A 138 -17.17 2.01 4.52
C LYS A 138 -17.43 2.76 5.84
N GLY A 139 -16.53 2.62 6.81
CA GLY A 139 -16.62 3.20 8.14
C GLY A 139 -15.51 2.67 9.04
N PRO A 140 -15.44 3.12 10.30
CA PRO A 140 -14.48 2.60 11.27
C PRO A 140 -14.70 1.10 11.52
N ASN A 141 -13.62 0.42 11.92
CA ASN A 141 -13.59 -1.02 12.18
C ASN A 141 -13.87 -1.90 10.95
N PHE A 142 -14.04 -1.29 9.77
CA PHE A 142 -14.19 -2.02 8.51
C PHE A 142 -12.88 -2.70 8.09
N LEU A 143 -11.75 -2.04 8.38
CA LEU A 143 -10.42 -2.53 8.05
C LEU A 143 -9.37 -1.88 8.95
N TRP A 144 -8.70 -2.69 9.78
CA TRP A 144 -7.51 -2.27 10.52
C TRP A 144 -6.24 -2.60 9.74
N HIS A 145 -5.25 -1.71 9.80
CA HIS A 145 -3.94 -1.82 9.15
C HIS A 145 -2.90 -1.99 10.25
N VAL A 146 -2.30 -3.16 10.34
CA VAL A 146 -1.31 -3.52 11.37
C VAL A 146 0.06 -3.65 10.73
N ASP A 147 1.07 -3.11 11.40
CA ASP A 147 2.45 -3.11 10.91
C ASP A 147 3.46 -2.87 12.05
N SER A 148 4.73 -3.19 11.80
CA SER A 148 5.84 -2.99 12.73
C SER A 148 6.79 -1.92 12.22
N TYR A 149 7.11 -0.95 13.08
CA TYR A 149 8.08 0.10 12.85
C TYR A 149 9.46 -0.27 13.43
N ASP A 150 10.36 -0.71 12.55
CA ASP A 150 11.65 -1.31 12.93
C ASP A 150 12.84 -0.32 12.97
N LYS A 151 12.62 1.01 12.97
CA LYS A 151 13.76 1.97 12.93
C LYS A 151 14.60 2.00 14.20
N LEU A 152 14.04 1.60 15.33
CA LEU A 152 14.76 1.48 16.61
C LEU A 152 15.27 0.05 16.88
N LYS A 153 14.98 -0.90 15.98
CA LYS A 153 15.38 -2.31 16.12
C LYS A 153 16.88 -2.53 16.27
N PRO A 154 17.77 -1.74 15.63
CA PRO A 154 19.21 -1.83 15.89
C PRO A 154 19.58 -1.65 17.38
N TYR A 155 18.76 -0.91 18.13
CA TYR A 155 18.93 -0.63 19.57
C TYR A 155 18.11 -1.56 20.46
N GLY A 156 17.46 -2.59 19.89
CA GLY A 156 16.66 -3.55 20.65
C GLY A 156 15.21 -3.14 20.89
N ILE A 157 14.75 -2.02 20.33
CA ILE A 157 13.37 -1.54 20.48
C ILE A 157 12.59 -1.71 19.18
N CYS A 158 11.44 -2.37 19.25
CA CYS A 158 10.46 -2.48 18.19
C CYS A 158 9.18 -1.75 18.58
N ILE A 159 8.51 -1.12 17.62
CA ILE A 159 7.20 -0.50 17.83
C ILE A 159 6.21 -1.20 16.91
N ASN A 160 5.18 -1.84 17.44
CA ASN A 160 4.07 -2.38 16.65
C ASN A 160 2.89 -1.41 16.71
N GLY A 161 2.20 -1.20 15.60
CA GLY A 161 1.08 -0.29 15.55
C GLY A 161 -0.09 -0.80 14.74
N CYS A 162 -1.23 -0.16 14.98
CA CYS A 162 -2.44 -0.38 14.20
C CYS A 162 -3.18 0.93 13.97
N ILE A 163 -3.71 1.09 12.76
CA ILE A 163 -4.51 2.24 12.37
C ILE A 163 -5.80 1.80 11.68
N ASP A 164 -6.91 2.45 12.02
CA ASP A 164 -8.17 2.25 11.33
C ASP A 164 -8.13 2.86 9.91
N GLY A 165 -8.58 2.07 8.93
CA GLY A 165 -8.47 2.43 7.54
C GLY A 165 -9.39 3.58 7.11
N PHE A 166 -10.50 3.82 7.81
CA PHE A 166 -11.47 4.86 7.46
C PHE A 166 -11.12 6.20 8.12
N SER A 167 -11.09 6.20 9.45
CA SER A 167 -10.88 7.36 10.31
C SER A 167 -9.41 7.79 10.33
N ARG A 168 -8.47 6.84 10.18
CA ARG A 168 -7.04 6.98 10.53
C ARG A 168 -6.82 7.18 12.03
N HIS A 169 -7.74 6.68 12.86
CA HIS A 169 -7.55 6.57 14.29
C HIS A 169 -6.46 5.54 14.57
N ILE A 170 -5.47 5.90 15.39
CA ILE A 170 -4.45 4.97 15.83
C ILE A 170 -5.05 4.14 16.95
N ILE A 171 -5.20 2.85 16.69
CA ILE A 171 -5.86 1.88 17.56
C ILE A 171 -4.88 1.45 18.65
N TRP A 172 -3.60 1.23 18.31
CA TRP A 172 -2.53 1.05 19.29
C TRP A 172 -1.16 1.43 18.73
N LEU A 173 -0.23 1.68 19.65
CA LEU A 173 1.22 1.66 19.45
C LEU A 173 1.85 1.00 20.67
N ARG A 174 2.51 -0.13 20.47
CA ARG A 174 3.10 -0.94 21.54
C ARG A 174 4.60 -1.06 21.32
N VAL A 175 5.36 -0.65 22.32
CA VAL A 175 6.81 -0.81 22.39
C VAL A 175 7.11 -2.21 22.90
N GLY A 176 8.02 -2.92 22.25
CA GLY A 176 8.47 -4.24 22.69
C GLY A 176 9.88 -4.55 22.23
N SER A 177 10.41 -5.67 22.72
CA SER A 177 11.75 -6.17 22.39
C SER A 177 11.80 -6.96 21.07
N THR A 178 10.65 -7.36 20.53
CA THR A 178 10.52 -8.17 19.32
C THR A 178 9.40 -7.66 18.41
N SER A 179 9.67 -7.66 17.11
CA SER A 179 8.66 -7.49 16.04
C SER A 179 8.44 -8.77 15.24
N SER A 180 9.03 -9.89 15.69
CA SER A 180 9.03 -11.16 14.95
C SER A 180 8.24 -12.26 15.66
N ASP A 181 7.97 -12.13 16.96
CA ASP A 181 7.20 -13.12 17.71
C ASP A 181 5.69 -12.94 17.45
N PRO A 182 5.03 -13.91 16.80
CA PRO A 182 3.60 -13.80 16.51
C PRO A 182 2.73 -13.74 17.75
N LYS A 183 3.14 -14.37 18.86
CA LYS A 183 2.36 -14.39 20.10
C LYS A 183 2.31 -13.02 20.76
N VAL A 184 3.39 -12.25 20.66
CA VAL A 184 3.46 -10.87 21.18
C VAL A 184 2.54 -9.95 20.39
N ILE A 185 2.61 -10.02 19.05
CA ILE A 185 1.72 -9.23 18.18
C ILE A 185 0.24 -9.64 18.38
N GLY A 186 -0.01 -10.94 18.56
CA GLY A 186 -1.33 -11.45 18.93
C GLY A 186 -1.83 -10.90 20.27
N GLY A 187 -0.95 -10.80 21.27
CA GLY A 187 -1.27 -10.21 22.58
C GLY A 187 -1.67 -8.75 22.48
N TYR A 188 -0.89 -7.93 21.75
CA TYR A 188 -1.23 -6.52 21.52
C TYR A 188 -2.62 -6.35 20.87
N TYR A 189 -2.93 -7.20 19.90
CA TYR A 189 -4.23 -7.20 19.25
C TYR A 189 -5.34 -7.60 20.22
N LEU A 190 -5.17 -8.67 20.98
CA LEU A 190 -6.18 -9.22 21.87
C LEU A 190 -6.50 -8.29 23.05
N ASP A 191 -5.47 -7.64 23.61
CA ASP A 191 -5.63 -6.61 24.65
C ASP A 191 -6.56 -5.50 24.17
N VAL A 192 -6.37 -5.03 22.94
CA VAL A 192 -7.16 -3.94 22.38
C VAL A 192 -8.56 -4.38 21.98
N VAL A 193 -8.72 -5.62 21.48
CA VAL A 193 -10.06 -6.20 21.24
C VAL A 193 -10.84 -6.27 22.55
N LYS A 194 -10.19 -6.66 23.65
CA LYS A 194 -10.79 -6.71 24.98
C LYS A 194 -11.15 -5.32 25.49
N GLU A 195 -10.27 -4.35 25.33
CA GLU A 195 -10.49 -2.94 25.74
C GLU A 195 -11.65 -2.28 24.99
N ILE A 196 -11.69 -2.45 23.66
CA ILE A 196 -12.75 -1.88 22.79
C ILE A 196 -14.07 -2.67 22.91
N GLY A 197 -14.02 -3.92 23.36
CA GLY A 197 -15.17 -4.82 23.45
C GLY A 197 -15.56 -5.45 22.11
N GLY A 198 -14.62 -5.56 21.17
CA GLY A 198 -14.90 -6.11 19.84
C GLY A 198 -13.71 -6.10 18.89
N CYS A 199 -13.85 -6.83 17.78
CA CYS A 199 -12.85 -6.93 16.72
C CYS A 199 -13.32 -6.25 15.42
N PRO A 200 -12.41 -5.85 14.52
CA PRO A 200 -12.80 -5.28 13.24
C PRO A 200 -13.38 -6.35 12.32
N LEU A 201 -14.13 -5.92 11.30
CA LEU A 201 -14.58 -6.79 10.22
C LEU A 201 -13.42 -7.46 9.48
N THR A 202 -12.30 -6.74 9.35
CA THR A 202 -11.10 -7.25 8.67
C THR A 202 -9.84 -6.64 9.25
N VAL A 203 -8.80 -7.44 9.40
CA VAL A 203 -7.43 -6.94 9.61
C VAL A 203 -6.60 -7.14 8.34
N ARG A 204 -5.73 -6.18 8.05
CA ARG A 204 -4.70 -6.30 7.03
C ARG A 204 -3.34 -6.17 7.66
N CYS A 205 -2.46 -7.10 7.30
CA CYS A 205 -1.05 -7.06 7.62
C CYS A 205 -0.22 -7.31 6.34
N ASP A 206 1.06 -7.04 6.48
CA ASP A 206 2.05 -7.44 5.49
C ASP A 206 2.29 -8.96 5.52
N MET A 207 2.85 -9.45 4.42
CA MET A 207 3.20 -10.86 4.30
C MET A 207 4.39 -11.19 5.20
N GLY A 208 4.13 -11.93 6.26
CA GLY A 208 5.15 -12.38 7.19
C GLY A 208 4.60 -13.38 8.21
N ASN A 209 5.52 -14.11 8.85
CA ASN A 209 5.15 -15.12 9.85
C ASN A 209 4.77 -14.49 11.19
N GLU A 210 5.24 -13.27 11.44
CA GLU A 210 5.02 -12.49 12.65
C GLU A 210 3.54 -12.15 12.90
N ASN A 211 2.66 -12.24 11.90
CA ASN A 211 1.24 -11.91 12.06
C ASN A 211 0.32 -13.15 12.21
N LYS A 212 0.88 -14.36 12.27
CA LYS A 212 0.08 -15.61 12.25
C LYS A 212 -0.86 -15.78 13.43
N THR A 213 -0.43 -15.45 14.65
CA THR A 213 -1.33 -15.55 15.82
C THR A 213 -2.46 -14.54 15.71
N LEU A 214 -2.17 -13.31 15.31
CA LEU A 214 -3.19 -12.29 15.06
C LEU A 214 -4.17 -12.73 13.97
N GLU A 215 -3.69 -13.31 12.86
CA GLU A 215 -4.54 -13.90 11.82
C GLU A 215 -5.49 -14.95 12.41
N HIS A 216 -4.96 -15.89 13.19
CA HIS A 216 -5.76 -16.93 13.83
C HIS A 216 -6.83 -16.33 14.76
N LEU A 217 -6.45 -15.41 15.64
CA LEU A 217 -7.39 -14.74 16.56
C LEU A 217 -8.50 -14.02 15.79
N GLN A 218 -8.13 -13.23 14.77
CA GLN A 218 -9.09 -12.47 13.97
C GLN A 218 -10.05 -13.39 13.21
N VAL A 219 -9.55 -14.48 12.60
CA VAL A 219 -10.40 -15.45 11.90
C VAL A 219 -11.39 -16.08 12.87
N THR A 220 -10.91 -16.60 14.00
CA THR A 220 -11.75 -17.30 14.98
C THR A 220 -12.81 -16.39 15.58
N LEU A 221 -12.43 -15.17 16.02
CA LEU A 221 -13.40 -14.21 16.56
C LEU A 221 -14.46 -13.81 15.53
N ASN A 222 -14.05 -13.61 14.27
CA ASN A 222 -14.98 -13.28 13.19
C ASN A 222 -15.93 -14.43 12.90
N GLU A 223 -15.45 -15.68 12.86
CA GLU A 223 -16.28 -16.86 12.60
C GLU A 223 -17.32 -17.11 13.70
N VAL A 224 -16.95 -16.85 14.96
CA VAL A 224 -17.83 -17.08 16.11
C VAL A 224 -18.85 -15.97 16.32
N PHE A 225 -18.44 -14.70 16.18
CA PHE A 225 -19.25 -13.56 16.65
C PHE A 225 -19.83 -12.67 15.53
N LYS A 226 -19.46 -12.88 14.26
CA LYS A 226 -19.98 -12.06 13.18
C LYS A 226 -21.37 -12.50 12.76
N ASP A 227 -22.33 -11.60 12.94
CA ASP A 227 -23.65 -11.76 12.35
C ASP A 227 -23.66 -11.35 10.86
N GLY A 228 -24.04 -12.29 9.98
CA GLY A 228 -24.35 -12.02 8.58
C GLY A 228 -23.28 -12.38 7.54
N THR A 229 -23.61 -12.14 6.26
CA THR A 229 -22.95 -12.77 5.10
C THR A 229 -21.93 -11.87 4.38
N CYS A 230 -21.25 -10.96 5.10
CA CYS A 230 -20.28 -10.06 4.46
C CYS A 230 -19.11 -10.87 3.88
N ARG A 231 -19.03 -10.93 2.54
CA ARG A 231 -18.05 -11.73 1.75
C ARG A 231 -16.58 -11.28 1.89
N ARG A 232 -16.32 -10.25 2.70
CA ARG A 232 -14.96 -9.76 2.93
C ARG A 232 -14.25 -10.75 3.87
N PRO A 233 -13.03 -11.21 3.52
CA PRO A 233 -12.29 -12.10 4.40
C PRO A 233 -11.95 -11.40 5.73
N PRO A 234 -11.93 -12.14 6.85
CA PRO A 234 -11.58 -11.58 8.17
C PRO A 234 -10.13 -11.12 8.23
N PHE A 235 -9.25 -11.70 7.42
CA PHE A 235 -7.85 -11.36 7.36
C PHE A 235 -7.39 -11.18 5.91
N ILE A 236 -6.55 -10.18 5.64
CA ILE A 236 -5.97 -9.92 4.32
C ILE A 236 -4.46 -9.78 4.44
N VAL A 237 -3.73 -10.72 3.84
CA VAL A 237 -2.31 -10.58 3.59
C VAL A 237 -2.08 -9.83 2.28
N GLY A 238 -1.21 -8.81 2.32
CA GLY A 238 -0.84 -8.04 1.14
C GLY A 238 0.64 -7.68 1.13
N LYS A 239 1.11 -7.13 0.00
CA LYS A 239 2.41 -6.45 -0.05
C LYS A 239 2.33 -5.15 0.76
N SER A 240 3.42 -4.73 1.41
CA SER A 240 3.57 -3.45 2.13
C SER A 240 2.93 -2.23 1.45
N THR A 241 3.08 -2.15 0.13
CA THR A 241 2.42 -1.14 -0.73
C THR A 241 0.89 -1.06 -0.62
N HIS A 242 0.22 -2.05 -0.01
CA HIS A 242 -1.22 -2.12 0.24
C HIS A 242 -1.60 -1.79 1.69
N ASN A 243 -0.63 -1.72 2.62
CA ASN A 243 -0.78 -1.30 4.02
C ASN A 243 -0.63 0.24 4.14
N GLN A 244 -1.21 0.95 3.17
CA GLN A 244 -0.87 2.34 2.87
C GLN A 244 -1.14 3.33 4.01
N ARG A 245 -2.05 3.00 4.93
CA ARG A 245 -2.46 3.90 6.00
C ARG A 245 -1.39 3.99 7.07
N ILE A 246 -0.97 2.85 7.58
CA ILE A 246 0.03 2.78 8.63
C ILE A 246 1.41 3.15 8.09
N GLU A 247 1.75 2.70 6.89
CA GLU A 247 2.99 3.07 6.20
C GLU A 247 3.10 4.58 5.96
N ALA A 248 2.02 5.23 5.52
CA ALA A 248 2.02 6.69 5.40
C ALA A 248 2.12 7.39 6.77
N TRP A 249 1.52 6.80 7.80
CA TRP A 249 1.53 7.33 9.16
C TRP A 249 2.89 7.19 9.85
N TRP A 250 3.68 6.15 9.56
CA TRP A 250 5.06 6.03 10.04
C TRP A 250 5.94 7.24 9.66
N GLY A 251 5.66 7.86 8.52
CA GLY A 251 6.31 9.12 8.13
C GLY A 251 6.00 10.29 9.07
N VAL A 252 4.82 10.30 9.70
CA VAL A 252 4.43 11.26 10.74
C VAL A 252 5.13 10.91 12.05
N LEU A 253 5.03 9.66 12.51
CA LEU A 253 5.69 9.19 13.74
C LEU A 253 7.18 9.53 13.73
N ARG A 254 7.86 9.26 12.61
CA ARG A 254 9.28 9.57 12.45
C ARG A 254 9.57 11.05 12.69
N LYS A 255 8.79 11.95 12.09
CA LYS A 255 9.03 13.40 12.17
C LYS A 255 8.72 13.99 13.54
N HIS A 256 7.73 13.43 14.24
CA HIS A 256 7.19 14.02 15.46
C HIS A 256 7.75 13.41 16.75
N SER A 257 8.22 12.16 16.72
CA SER A 257 8.77 11.50 17.93
C SER A 257 9.97 10.62 17.60
N ALA A 258 9.85 9.60 16.74
CA ALA A 258 10.88 8.55 16.66
C ALA A 258 12.27 9.05 16.23
N GLN A 259 12.38 10.16 15.48
CA GLN A 259 13.69 10.73 15.12
C GLN A 259 14.48 11.24 16.34
N PHE A 260 13.81 11.71 17.40
CA PHE A 260 14.47 12.09 18.66
C PHE A 260 15.18 10.88 19.28
N TRP A 261 14.47 9.77 19.48
CA TRP A 261 15.02 8.53 20.03
C TRP A 261 16.14 7.95 19.16
N MET A 262 15.96 7.98 17.84
CA MET A 262 17.01 7.56 16.89
C MET A 262 18.29 8.38 17.06
N ASN A 263 18.17 9.71 17.20
CA ASN A 263 19.32 10.59 17.37
C ASN A 263 19.99 10.35 18.73
N LEU A 264 19.21 10.22 19.80
CA LEU A 264 19.71 9.95 21.15
C LEU A 264 20.59 8.68 21.18
N PHE A 265 20.08 7.58 20.62
CA PHE A 265 20.83 6.32 20.58
C PHE A 265 21.99 6.34 19.58
N GLN A 266 21.86 7.13 18.50
CA GLN A 266 22.96 7.33 17.57
C GLN A 266 24.12 8.08 18.23
N THR A 267 23.85 9.06 19.10
CA THR A 267 24.88 9.74 19.90
C THR A 267 25.60 8.76 20.83
N LEU A 268 24.88 7.89 21.55
CA LEU A 268 25.51 6.84 22.37
C LEU A 268 26.47 5.97 21.56
N LYS A 269 26.11 5.64 20.32
CA LYS A 269 26.96 4.87 19.43
C LYS A 269 28.19 5.65 18.96
N GLU A 270 28.02 6.93 18.62
CA GLU A 270 29.12 7.80 18.19
C GLU A 270 30.14 8.06 19.30
N ASP A 271 29.67 8.10 20.55
CA ASP A 271 30.49 8.24 21.75
C ASP A 271 31.15 6.91 22.19
N ASN A 272 30.98 5.82 21.42
CA ASN A 272 31.42 4.46 21.75
C ASN A 272 30.84 3.89 23.07
N LEU A 273 29.68 4.41 23.49
CA LEU A 273 28.94 3.93 24.66
C LEU A 273 27.93 2.83 24.31
N PHE A 274 27.73 2.53 23.02
CA PHE A 274 26.84 1.47 22.53
C PHE A 274 27.50 0.69 21.39
N ASP A 275 27.59 -0.64 21.54
CA ASP A 275 28.17 -1.55 20.53
C ASP A 275 27.14 -2.46 19.84
N GLY A 276 25.90 -2.49 20.34
CA GLY A 276 24.82 -3.32 19.79
C GLY A 276 24.85 -4.79 20.21
N SER A 277 25.66 -5.12 21.22
CA SER A 277 25.64 -6.38 21.94
C SER A 277 24.28 -6.67 22.57
N PHE A 278 24.12 -7.91 23.04
CA PHE A 278 22.96 -8.29 23.83
C PHE A 278 22.84 -7.42 25.09
N LEU A 279 23.96 -7.18 25.79
CA LEU A 279 24.01 -6.34 26.98
C LEU A 279 23.45 -4.95 26.70
N ASP A 280 23.99 -4.27 25.68
CA ASP A 280 23.58 -2.91 25.37
C ASP A 280 22.12 -2.83 24.94
N LYS A 281 21.63 -3.78 24.13
CA LYS A 281 20.21 -3.83 23.76
C LYS A 281 19.30 -4.06 24.95
N SER A 282 19.68 -4.95 25.88
CA SER A 282 18.93 -5.23 27.10
C SER A 282 18.91 -4.02 28.04
N LEU A 283 20.01 -3.28 28.14
CA LEU A 283 20.07 -2.02 28.90
C LEU A 283 19.23 -0.92 28.26
N ILE A 284 19.27 -0.78 26.93
CA ILE A 284 18.40 0.17 26.23
C ILE A 284 16.92 -0.16 26.49
N GLN A 285 16.56 -1.43 26.38
CA GLN A 285 15.21 -1.91 26.71
C GLN A 285 14.84 -1.54 28.15
N PHE A 286 15.67 -1.90 29.12
CA PHE A 286 15.43 -1.61 30.54
C PHE A 286 15.25 -0.11 30.82
N CYS A 287 16.18 0.73 30.35
CA CYS A 287 16.22 2.15 30.71
C CYS A 287 15.19 2.99 29.92
N PHE A 288 14.91 2.63 28.67
CA PHE A 288 14.19 3.50 27.74
C PHE A 288 12.82 2.98 27.30
N ALA A 289 12.53 1.67 27.34
CA ALA A 289 11.29 1.15 26.76
C ALA A 289 10.02 1.78 27.37
N ASN A 290 9.99 1.97 28.70
CA ASN A 290 8.87 2.61 29.38
C ASN A 290 8.73 4.10 29.03
N LEU A 291 9.85 4.82 28.84
CA LEU A 291 9.81 6.22 28.41
C LEU A 291 9.29 6.33 26.98
N ILE A 292 9.76 5.47 26.09
CA ILE A 292 9.31 5.42 24.69
C ILE A 292 7.82 5.04 24.65
N GLN A 293 7.35 4.11 25.48
CA GLN A 293 5.93 3.75 25.53
C GLN A 293 5.07 4.94 25.95
N ARG A 294 5.47 5.69 26.99
CA ARG A 294 4.77 6.92 27.40
C ARG A 294 4.73 7.97 26.28
N ASP A 295 5.82 8.13 25.54
CA ASP A 295 5.88 9.02 24.38
C ASP A 295 4.96 8.53 23.25
N MET A 296 4.90 7.23 22.97
CA MET A 296 3.97 6.65 22.01
C MET A 296 2.50 6.89 22.41
N ASP A 297 2.18 6.73 23.70
CA ASP A 297 0.84 6.98 24.23
C ASP A 297 0.43 8.46 24.04
N GLN A 298 1.37 9.38 24.27
CA GLN A 298 1.16 10.81 24.01
C GLN A 298 0.95 11.09 22.51
N VAL A 299 1.75 10.47 21.63
CA VAL A 299 1.59 10.58 20.17
C VAL A 299 0.21 10.08 19.72
N ILE A 300 -0.31 8.99 20.30
CA ILE A 300 -1.66 8.49 20.01
C ILE A 300 -2.70 9.54 20.36
N LEU A 301 -2.63 10.11 21.57
CA LEU A 301 -3.59 11.12 22.03
C LEU A 301 -3.60 12.33 21.09
N GLU A 302 -2.42 12.90 20.82
CA GLU A 302 -2.27 14.07 19.94
C GLU A 302 -2.78 13.78 18.53
N TRP A 303 -2.40 12.64 17.95
CA TRP A 303 -2.86 12.25 16.63
C TRP A 303 -4.37 11.98 16.62
N ASN A 304 -4.94 11.33 17.61
CA ASN A 304 -6.36 10.99 17.55
C ASN A 304 -7.26 12.24 17.67
N VAL A 305 -6.78 13.31 18.31
CA VAL A 305 -7.52 14.58 18.43
C VAL A 305 -7.15 15.65 17.40
N HIS A 306 -6.02 15.52 16.68
CA HIS A 306 -5.63 16.50 15.66
C HIS A 306 -6.61 16.50 14.47
N ARG A 307 -6.70 17.64 13.78
CA ARG A 307 -7.59 17.80 12.64
C ARG A 307 -6.88 17.47 11.32
N ILE A 308 -7.31 16.39 10.66
CA ILE A 308 -6.85 16.07 9.31
C ILE A 308 -7.55 16.95 8.29
N SER A 309 -6.77 17.80 7.63
CA SER A 309 -7.24 18.74 6.62
C SER A 309 -7.59 18.08 5.28
N ARG A 310 -8.42 18.77 4.50
CA ARG A 310 -8.86 18.30 3.17
C ARG A 310 -7.71 18.36 2.18
N SER A 311 -7.36 17.20 1.63
CA SER A 311 -6.45 17.11 0.48
C SER A 311 -7.24 17.19 -0.83
N ARG A 312 -6.70 17.89 -1.85
CA ARG A 312 -7.35 18.06 -3.18
C ARG A 312 -7.70 16.74 -3.87
N ASN A 313 -7.12 15.62 -3.43
CA ASN A 313 -7.29 14.29 -4.04
C ASN A 313 -7.70 13.20 -3.02
N SER A 314 -8.05 13.56 -1.78
CA SER A 314 -8.43 12.59 -0.74
C SER A 314 -9.87 12.13 -0.91
N ILE A 315 -10.07 10.82 -1.02
CA ILE A 315 -11.39 10.15 -0.95
C ILE A 315 -11.78 9.87 0.51
N SER A 316 -10.80 9.93 1.41
CA SER A 316 -11.00 9.70 2.84
C SER A 316 -11.71 10.88 3.50
N PRO A 317 -12.51 10.64 4.54
CA PRO A 317 -13.17 11.69 5.31
C PRO A 317 -12.14 12.69 5.87
N THR A 318 -12.58 13.87 6.26
CA THR A 318 -11.74 14.91 6.86
C THR A 318 -12.27 15.27 8.23
N GLY A 319 -11.41 15.54 9.19
CA GLY A 319 -11.83 15.77 10.57
C GLY A 319 -10.83 15.20 11.55
N LYS A 320 -11.28 15.05 12.80
CA LYS A 320 -10.48 14.46 13.87
C LYS A 320 -10.62 12.93 13.84
N PRO A 321 -9.53 12.14 13.86
CA PRO A 321 -9.61 10.69 13.85
C PRO A 321 -10.55 10.10 14.91
N ALA A 322 -10.49 10.59 16.15
CA ALA A 322 -11.40 10.19 17.22
C ALA A 322 -12.87 10.41 16.86
N ILE A 323 -13.25 11.58 16.33
CA ILE A 323 -14.65 11.86 15.96
C ILE A 323 -15.10 10.99 14.79
N MET A 324 -14.24 10.76 13.79
CA MET A 324 -14.55 9.88 12.66
C MET A 324 -14.71 8.42 13.10
N PHE A 325 -14.04 8.01 14.17
CA PHE A 325 -14.07 6.65 14.71
C PHE A 325 -15.27 6.43 15.63
N GLU A 326 -15.49 7.33 16.59
CA GLU A 326 -16.56 7.23 17.60
C GLU A 326 -17.94 7.63 17.07
N MET A 327 -17.99 8.58 16.12
CA MET A 327 -19.23 9.16 15.60
C MET A 327 -19.31 9.04 14.07
N PRO A 328 -19.26 7.82 13.50
CA PRO A 328 -19.21 7.64 12.04
C PRO A 328 -20.48 8.11 11.32
N SER A 329 -21.61 8.19 12.02
CA SER A 329 -22.88 8.70 11.49
C SER A 329 -22.77 10.16 11.00
N LEU A 330 -21.92 10.99 11.62
CA LEU A 330 -21.63 12.36 11.16
C LEU A 330 -20.96 12.40 9.78
N TYR A 331 -20.45 11.26 9.32
CA TYR A 331 -19.76 11.09 8.05
C TYR A 331 -20.53 10.20 7.06
N ASN A 332 -21.81 9.92 7.32
CA ASN A 332 -22.62 8.96 6.55
C ASN A 332 -21.95 7.58 6.44
N ALA A 333 -21.37 7.12 7.55
CA ALA A 333 -20.69 5.84 7.66
C ALA A 333 -21.23 5.05 8.86
N ASP A 334 -21.09 3.73 8.80
CA ASP A 334 -21.51 2.82 9.85
C ASP A 334 -20.31 2.31 10.65
N ASN A 335 -20.51 1.94 11.91
CA ASN A 335 -19.51 1.21 12.68
C ASN A 335 -19.58 -0.28 12.31
N TYR A 336 -18.41 -0.87 11.99
CA TYR A 336 -18.27 -2.28 11.61
C TYR A 336 -17.60 -3.13 12.69
N LEU A 337 -17.59 -2.66 13.94
CA LEU A 337 -17.11 -3.42 15.07
C LEU A 337 -17.98 -4.67 15.26
N ILE A 338 -17.35 -5.83 15.38
CA ILE A 338 -17.98 -7.09 15.74
C ILE A 338 -17.85 -7.21 17.25
N PRO A 339 -18.96 -7.18 18.01
CA PRO A 339 -18.91 -7.30 19.47
C PRO A 339 -18.30 -8.64 19.89
N VAL A 340 -17.36 -8.60 20.83
CA VAL A 340 -16.71 -9.80 21.37
C VAL A 340 -16.82 -9.76 22.90
N PRO A 341 -17.44 -10.77 23.53
CA PRO A 341 -17.48 -10.88 24.98
C PRO A 341 -16.08 -11.06 25.59
N SER A 342 -15.86 -10.50 26.78
CA SER A 342 -14.55 -10.56 27.46
C SER A 342 -14.06 -11.98 27.73
N PHE A 343 -14.96 -12.92 28.06
CA PHE A 343 -14.58 -14.31 28.31
C PHE A 343 -13.91 -14.97 27.09
N ALA A 344 -14.32 -14.60 25.88
CA ALA A 344 -13.74 -15.15 24.66
C ALA A 344 -12.32 -14.63 24.43
N THR A 345 -12.08 -13.35 24.73
CA THR A 345 -10.73 -12.80 24.73
C THR A 345 -9.85 -13.39 25.83
N ASP A 346 -10.42 -13.69 26.99
CA ASP A 346 -9.69 -14.31 28.10
C ASP A 346 -9.26 -15.74 27.76
N GLU A 347 -10.15 -16.53 27.16
CA GLU A 347 -9.84 -17.89 26.70
C GLU A 347 -8.74 -17.90 25.63
N MET A 348 -8.83 -16.99 24.66
CA MET A 348 -7.84 -16.89 23.58
C MET A 348 -6.47 -16.35 24.03
N SER A 349 -6.37 -15.76 25.22
CA SER A 349 -5.12 -15.20 25.75
C SER A 349 -4.01 -16.24 25.90
N ILE A 350 -4.36 -17.52 26.05
CA ILE A 350 -3.41 -18.64 26.12
C ILE A 350 -2.53 -18.77 24.86
N HIS A 351 -2.99 -18.25 23.73
CA HIS A 351 -2.24 -18.27 22.47
C HIS A 351 -1.27 -17.08 22.33
N CYS A 352 -1.33 -16.12 23.26
CA CYS A 352 -0.57 -14.89 23.22
C CYS A 352 0.61 -14.91 24.20
N ALA A 353 1.53 -13.97 24.01
CA ALA A 353 2.61 -13.69 24.94
C ALA A 353 2.56 -12.21 25.29
N TYR A 354 2.84 -11.89 26.55
CA TYR A 354 2.79 -10.53 27.08
C TYR A 354 4.14 -10.18 27.66
N ASN A 355 4.67 -9.02 27.28
CA ASN A 355 5.93 -8.51 27.81
C ASN A 355 5.66 -7.85 29.16
N SER A 356 5.71 -8.63 30.24
CA SER A 356 5.56 -8.10 31.61
C SER A 356 6.75 -7.23 32.03
N TYR A 357 7.89 -7.38 31.37
CA TYR A 357 9.14 -6.67 31.65
C TYR A 357 9.67 -6.02 30.37
N PRO A 358 10.37 -4.88 30.47
CA PRO A 358 10.90 -4.17 29.31
C PRO A 358 12.01 -4.95 28.60
N CYS A 359 12.73 -5.80 29.33
CA CYS A 359 13.81 -6.67 28.87
C CYS A 359 13.62 -8.09 29.44
N ASP A 360 14.61 -8.97 29.23
CA ASP A 360 14.67 -10.28 29.88
C ASP A 360 14.49 -10.16 31.41
N LYS A 361 13.80 -11.13 32.02
CA LYS A 361 13.42 -11.07 33.43
C LYS A 361 14.64 -11.13 34.36
N ASP A 362 15.58 -12.03 34.10
CA ASP A 362 16.76 -12.18 34.95
C ASP A 362 17.64 -10.94 34.84
N PHE A 363 17.72 -10.37 33.64
CA PHE A 363 18.39 -9.09 33.39
C PHE A 363 17.70 -7.92 34.10
N TYR A 364 16.36 -7.87 34.08
CA TYR A 364 15.56 -6.88 34.78
C TYR A 364 15.79 -6.95 36.29
N ASP A 365 15.76 -8.16 36.86
CA ASP A 365 15.98 -8.41 38.28
C ASP A 365 17.40 -7.96 38.69
N LEU A 366 18.42 -8.30 37.90
CA LEU A 366 19.81 -7.87 38.11
C LEU A 366 19.97 -6.35 38.09
N CYS A 367 19.40 -5.65 37.11
CA CYS A 367 19.49 -4.19 37.03
C CYS A 367 18.86 -3.51 38.25
N ASN A 368 17.73 -4.04 38.76
CA ASN A 368 17.09 -3.49 39.94
C ASN A 368 17.93 -3.68 41.22
N ILE A 369 18.65 -4.81 41.33
CA ILE A 369 19.60 -5.03 42.43
C ILE A 369 20.69 -3.95 42.38
N LEU A 370 21.33 -3.76 41.22
CA LEU A 370 22.39 -2.75 41.06
C LEU A 370 21.91 -1.33 41.34
N ILE A 371 20.70 -0.97 40.89
CA ILE A 371 20.09 0.33 41.21
C ILE A 371 19.95 0.51 42.72
N SER A 372 19.51 -0.53 43.43
CA SER A 372 19.32 -0.47 44.88
C SER A 372 20.64 -0.41 45.65
N GLU A 373 21.66 -1.15 45.22
CA GLU A 373 22.98 -1.18 45.87
C GLU A 373 23.74 0.13 45.67
N ASN A 374 23.71 0.67 44.45
CA ASN A 374 24.42 1.90 44.09
C ASN A 374 23.58 3.18 44.28
N MET A 375 22.36 3.05 44.80
CA MET A 375 21.43 4.16 45.07
C MET A 375 21.18 5.04 43.83
N TYR A 376 21.07 4.42 42.65
CA TYR A 376 20.82 5.15 41.42
C TYR A 376 19.42 5.78 41.40
N SER A 377 19.35 6.97 40.82
CA SER A 377 18.09 7.72 40.72
C SER A 377 17.14 7.08 39.72
N ILE A 378 15.85 7.07 40.05
CA ILE A 378 14.81 6.59 39.15
C ILE A 378 14.73 7.52 37.93
N VAL A 379 14.60 6.91 36.75
CA VAL A 379 14.51 7.61 35.48
C VAL A 379 13.21 8.41 35.38
N VAL A 380 13.33 9.72 35.16
CA VAL A 380 12.19 10.64 34.98
C VAL A 380 12.10 11.18 33.54
N ASP A 381 13.22 11.25 32.84
CA ASP A 381 13.35 11.84 31.50
C ASP A 381 14.44 11.12 30.66
N PRO A 382 14.52 11.37 29.34
CA PRO A 382 15.47 10.69 28.46
C PRO A 382 16.95 10.90 28.80
N TYR A 383 17.33 12.04 29.37
CA TYR A 383 18.73 12.32 29.72
C TYR A 383 19.11 11.67 31.04
N ALA A 384 18.20 11.64 32.02
CA ALA A 384 18.35 10.81 33.20
C ALA A 384 18.49 9.32 32.84
N ALA A 385 17.77 8.85 31.81
CA ALA A 385 17.86 7.48 31.31
C ALA A 385 19.23 7.17 30.71
N VAL A 386 19.85 8.13 30.01
CA VAL A 386 21.22 8.00 29.51
C VAL A 386 22.22 7.83 30.66
N ASN A 387 22.09 8.63 31.72
CA ASN A 387 22.97 8.50 32.89
C ASN A 387 22.82 7.13 33.55
N LEU A 388 21.58 6.66 33.76
CA LEU A 388 21.34 5.33 34.32
C LEU A 388 21.93 4.22 33.42
N TYR A 389 21.72 4.32 32.11
CA TYR A 389 22.28 3.40 31.13
C TYR A 389 23.80 3.31 31.24
N THR A 390 24.50 4.46 31.26
CA THR A 390 25.96 4.49 31.33
C THR A 390 26.49 3.91 32.64
N ASN A 391 25.84 4.23 33.77
CA ASN A 391 26.22 3.70 35.08
C ASN A 391 26.05 2.17 35.14
N LEU A 392 24.86 1.67 34.78
CA LEU A 392 24.60 0.22 34.76
C LEU A 392 25.50 -0.52 33.80
N ARG A 393 25.81 0.09 32.64
CA ARG A 393 26.74 -0.49 31.67
C ARG A 393 28.13 -0.65 32.26
N HIS A 394 28.63 0.35 32.99
CA HIS A 394 29.92 0.27 33.65
C HIS A 394 29.96 -0.85 34.70
N ASP A 395 28.96 -0.88 35.59
CA ASP A 395 28.87 -1.90 36.66
C ASP A 395 28.82 -3.32 36.08
N LEU A 396 28.01 -3.53 35.03
CA LEU A 396 27.85 -4.84 34.42
C LEU A 396 29.09 -5.28 33.64
N LEU A 397 29.78 -4.36 32.97
CA LEU A 397 31.05 -4.70 32.31
C LEU A 397 32.11 -5.11 33.33
N ASP A 398 32.16 -4.46 34.49
CA ASP A 398 33.08 -4.83 35.57
C ASP A 398 32.71 -6.19 36.18
N ILE A 399 31.42 -6.50 36.30
CA ILE A 399 30.93 -7.81 36.78
C ILE A 399 31.25 -8.92 35.77
N PHE A 400 31.11 -8.69 34.46
CA PHE A 400 31.35 -9.71 33.44
C PHE A 400 32.82 -9.84 33.02
N ALA A 401 33.68 -8.88 33.38
CA ALA A 401 35.11 -8.95 33.17
C ALA A 401 35.85 -9.74 34.26
N ASN A 402 35.24 -9.89 35.43
CA ASN A 402 35.71 -10.70 36.56
C ASN A 402 35.03 -12.09 36.55
#